data_AF-V5H0I4-F1
#
_entry.id   AF-V5H0I4-F1
#
_cell.length_a   1.000
_cell.length_b   1.000
_cell.length_c   1.000
_cell.angle_alpha   90.00
_cell.angle_beta   90.00
_cell.angle_gamma   90.00
#
_symmetry.space_group_name_H-M   'P 1'
#
loop_
_entity.id
_entity.type
_entity.pdbx_description
1 polymer ?
#
loop_
_entity_poly.entity_id
_entity_poly.type
_entity_poly.pdbx_seq_one_letter_code
_entity_poly.pdbx_strand_id
1 'polypeptide(L)'
;FDDGGRQFDADGKLQNWWTESAKKKFTKKAQCFIEQYGNVTVKEVNLTLNGRNTQGENIADNSGLKAAYTAFKKFNDTEQVLT
;
A
#
# COMPACT_ATOMS: atom_id res chain seq x y z
N PHE A 1 -6.62 -4.32 1.21
CA PHE A 1 -6.69 -3.86 -0.21
C PHE A 1 -5.31 -3.90 -0.89
N ASP A 2 -4.40 -4.72 -0.37
CA ASP A 2 -3.14 -5.13 -0.98
C ASP A 2 -3.39 -6.12 -2.15
N ASP A 3 -2.32 -6.73 -2.65
CA ASP A 3 -2.35 -7.67 -3.78
C ASP A 3 -3.18 -8.93 -3.52
N GLY A 4 -3.23 -9.42 -2.29
CA GLY A 4 -4.08 -10.53 -1.86
C GLY A 4 -5.50 -10.06 -1.54
N GLY A 5 -5.61 -9.12 -0.62
CA GLY A 5 -6.89 -8.63 -0.09
C GLY A 5 -7.80 -8.00 -1.16
N ARG A 6 -7.25 -7.38 -2.22
CA ARG A 6 -8.06 -6.82 -3.31
C ARG A 6 -8.88 -7.86 -4.09
N GLN A 7 -8.55 -9.14 -3.96
CA GLN A 7 -9.21 -10.22 -4.72
C GLN A 7 -10.52 -10.67 -4.05
N PHE A 8 -10.76 -10.20 -2.82
CA PHE A 8 -11.97 -10.49 -2.06
C PHE A 8 -12.90 -9.28 -2.09
N ASP A 9 -14.18 -9.52 -2.32
CA ASP A 9 -15.21 -8.48 -2.26
C ASP A 9 -15.55 -8.08 -0.81
N ALA A 10 -16.58 -7.25 -0.65
CA ALA A 10 -17.03 -6.79 0.66
C ALA A 10 -17.59 -7.91 1.57
N ASP A 11 -18.04 -9.03 1.00
CA ASP A 11 -18.50 -10.21 1.74
C ASP A 11 -17.35 -11.19 2.06
N GLY A 12 -16.13 -10.91 1.60
CA GLY A 12 -14.99 -11.81 1.72
C GLY A 12 -14.97 -12.93 0.68
N LYS A 13 -15.71 -12.81 -0.44
CA LYS A 13 -15.72 -13.80 -1.53
C LYS A 13 -14.61 -13.52 -2.53
N LEU A 14 -13.87 -14.55 -2.94
CA LEU A 14 -12.87 -14.47 -3.99
C LEU A 14 -13.56 -14.27 -5.35
N GLN A 15 -13.61 -13.03 -5.83
CA GLN A 15 -14.15 -12.71 -7.14
C GLN A 15 -13.56 -11.41 -7.69
N ASN A 16 -13.49 -11.28 -9.02
CA ASN A 16 -13.05 -10.02 -9.61
C ASN A 16 -14.18 -8.98 -9.56
N TRP A 17 -14.11 -8.09 -8.59
CA TRP A 17 -15.05 -6.97 -8.43
C TRP A 17 -14.48 -5.64 -8.96
N TRP A 18 -13.32 -5.67 -9.62
CA TRP A 18 -12.66 -4.49 -10.19
C TRP A 18 -12.83 -4.42 -11.71
N THR A 19 -13.01 -3.21 -12.22
CA THR A 19 -12.88 -2.97 -13.67
C THR A 19 -11.43 -3.21 -14.12
N GLU A 20 -11.26 -3.60 -15.37
CA GLU A 20 -9.91 -3.82 -15.95
C GLU A 20 -9.03 -2.56 -15.85
N SER A 21 -9.62 -1.38 -15.99
CA SER A 21 -8.89 -0.11 -15.83
C SER A 21 -8.34 0.09 -14.42
N ALA A 22 -9.11 -0.28 -13.38
CA ALA A 22 -8.69 -0.18 -11.99
C ALA A 22 -7.58 -1.19 -11.70
N LYS A 23 -7.75 -2.43 -12.15
CA LYS A 23 -6.74 -3.49 -12.06
C LYS A 23 -5.42 -3.07 -12.69
N LYS A 24 -5.43 -2.52 -13.91
CA LYS A 24 -4.22 -2.03 -14.59
C LYS A 24 -3.52 -0.91 -13.82
N LYS A 25 -4.28 0.05 -13.30
CA LYS A 25 -3.73 1.16 -12.50
C LYS A 25 -3.10 0.65 -11.20
N PHE A 26 -3.74 -0.31 -10.54
CA PHE A 26 -3.20 -0.93 -9.33
C PHE A 26 -1.90 -1.67 -9.63
N THR A 27 -1.88 -2.57 -10.62
CA THR A 27 -0.67 -3.33 -10.96
C THR A 27 0.51 -2.41 -11.28
N LYS A 28 0.26 -1.31 -12.01
CA LYS A 28 1.30 -0.31 -12.28
C LYS A 28 1.86 0.34 -11.01
N LYS A 29 1.00 0.67 -10.03
CA LYS A 29 1.45 1.24 -8.75
C LYS A 29 2.16 0.21 -7.88
N ALA A 30 1.63 -1.01 -7.84
CA ALA A 30 2.20 -2.12 -7.09
C ALA A 30 3.61 -2.48 -7.59
N GLN A 31 3.85 -2.36 -8.90
CA GLN A 31 5.16 -2.57 -9.51
C GLN A 31 6.23 -1.59 -8.98
N CYS A 32 5.85 -0.34 -8.69
CA CYS A 32 6.77 0.64 -8.08
C CYS A 32 7.30 0.15 -6.72
N PHE A 33 6.46 -0.48 -5.90
CA PHE A 33 6.88 -1.05 -4.61
C PHE A 33 7.83 -2.23 -4.78
N ILE A 34 7.60 -3.08 -5.79
CA ILE A 34 8.52 -4.19 -6.09
C ILE A 34 9.91 -3.65 -6.43
N GLU A 35 9.97 -2.66 -7.32
CA GLU A 35 11.22 -2.07 -7.80
C GLU A 35 11.94 -1.32 -6.67
N GLN A 36 11.22 -0.51 -5.90
CA GLN A 36 11.79 0.24 -4.79
C GLN A 36 12.39 -0.68 -3.73
N TYR A 37 11.61 -1.63 -3.23
CA TYR A 37 12.05 -2.49 -2.12
C TYR A 37 13.00 -3.58 -2.59
N GLY A 38 12.89 -4.03 -3.85
CA GLY A 38 13.86 -4.94 -4.46
C GLY A 38 15.28 -4.38 -4.59
N ASN A 39 15.44 -3.05 -4.48
CA ASN A 39 16.74 -2.39 -4.49
C ASN A 39 17.30 -2.13 -3.07
N VAL A 40 16.63 -2.61 -2.02
CA VAL A 40 17.08 -2.44 -0.64
C VAL A 40 17.93 -3.65 -0.24
N THR A 41 19.18 -3.39 0.15
CA THR A 41 20.09 -4.40 0.70
C THR A 41 20.40 -4.08 2.15
N VAL A 42 20.09 -5.03 3.04
CA VAL A 42 20.41 -4.97 4.47
C VAL A 42 21.86 -5.43 4.63
N LYS A 43 22.75 -4.49 4.95
CA LYS A 43 24.21 -4.70 4.94
C LYS A 43 24.67 -5.66 6.01
N GLU A 44 23.99 -5.64 7.16
CA GLU A 44 24.31 -6.42 8.36
C GLU A 44 24.20 -7.93 8.12
N VAL A 45 23.31 -8.33 7.21
CA VAL A 45 23.08 -9.75 6.83
C VAL A 45 23.40 -10.03 5.37
N ASN A 46 23.85 -9.03 4.61
CA ASN A 46 24.11 -9.09 3.18
C ASN A 46 22.94 -9.71 2.37
N LEU A 47 21.72 -9.29 2.68
CA LEU A 47 20.51 -9.75 1.99
C LEU A 47 19.81 -8.59 1.30
N THR A 48 19.50 -8.79 0.02
CA THR A 48 18.61 -7.91 -0.74
C THR A 48 17.17 -8.36 -0.54
N LEU A 49 16.27 -7.43 -0.23
CA LEU A 49 14.87 -7.75 -0.03
C LEU A 49 14.23 -8.25 -1.33
N ASN A 50 13.35 -9.23 -1.22
CA ASN A 50 12.50 -9.63 -2.34
C ASN A 50 11.26 -8.73 -2.38
N GLY A 51 11.33 -7.66 -3.16
CA GLY A 51 10.25 -6.69 -3.29
C GLY A 51 8.91 -7.26 -3.77
N ARG A 52 8.91 -8.42 -4.44
CA ARG A 52 7.68 -9.14 -4.81
C ARG A 52 7.06 -9.84 -3.60
N ASN A 53 7.86 -10.54 -2.81
CA ASN A 53 7.38 -11.25 -1.63
C ASN A 53 6.87 -10.28 -0.54
N THR A 54 7.49 -9.11 -0.41
CA THR A 54 7.10 -8.11 0.60
C THR A 54 6.08 -7.10 0.07
N GLN A 55 5.60 -7.24 -1.16
CA GLN A 55 4.79 -6.20 -1.83
C GLN A 55 3.54 -5.82 -1.04
N GLY A 56 2.77 -6.80 -0.55
CA GLY A 56 1.51 -6.55 0.15
C GLY A 56 1.70 -5.73 1.43
N GLU A 57 2.66 -6.14 2.27
CA GLU A 57 3.01 -5.41 3.50
C GLU A 57 3.60 -4.02 3.19
N ASN A 58 4.45 -3.90 2.17
CA ASN A 58 4.98 -2.60 1.73
C ASN A 58 3.86 -1.63 1.31
N ILE A 59 2.81 -2.13 0.63
CA ILE A 59 1.62 -1.35 0.30
C ILE A 59 0.87 -0.94 1.58
N ALA A 60 0.69 -1.87 2.52
CA ALA A 60 0.01 -1.62 3.79
C ALA A 60 0.73 -0.53 4.61
N ASP A 61 2.05 -0.64 4.79
CA ASP A 61 2.87 0.33 5.54
C ASP A 61 2.74 1.75 4.97
N ASN A 62 2.94 1.89 3.65
CA ASN A 62 2.92 3.19 2.99
C ASN A 62 1.52 3.80 2.96
N SER A 63 0.49 2.99 2.73
CA SER A 63 -0.89 3.46 2.70
C SER A 63 -1.40 3.81 4.10
N GLY A 64 -1.03 3.02 5.12
CA GLY A 64 -1.36 3.24 6.53
C GLY A 64 -0.74 4.53 7.05
N LEU A 65 0.56 4.74 6.85
CA LEU A 65 1.23 5.99 7.25
C LEU A 65 0.63 7.21 6.55
N LYS A 66 0.35 7.11 5.24
CA LYS A 66 -0.32 8.18 4.49
C LYS A 66 -1.70 8.51 5.06
N ALA A 67 -2.49 7.47 5.37
CA ALA A 67 -3.82 7.64 5.95
C ALA A 67 -3.76 8.29 7.33
N ALA A 68 -2.88 7.80 8.21
CA ALA A 68 -2.65 8.35 9.55
C ALA A 68 -2.22 9.82 9.49
N TYR A 69 -1.25 10.16 8.63
CA TYR A 69 -0.80 11.53 8.46
C TYR A 69 -1.88 12.46 7.91
N THR A 70 -2.69 11.97 6.97
CA THR A 70 -3.84 12.73 6.44
C THR A 70 -4.89 12.96 7.53
N ALA A 71 -5.17 11.97 8.37
CA ALA A 71 -6.09 12.10 9.49
C ALA A 71 -5.57 13.12 10.53
N PHE A 72 -4.28 13.06 10.86
CA PHE A 72 -3.63 14.02 11.75
C PHE A 72 -3.72 15.46 11.23
N LYS A 73 -3.43 15.70 9.95
CA LYS A 73 -3.59 17.04 9.35
C LYS A 73 -5.00 17.57 9.49
N LYS A 74 -6.00 16.75 9.11
CA LYS A 74 -7.40 17.14 9.21
C LYS A 74 -7.80 17.47 10.65
N PHE A 75 -7.29 16.71 11.62
CA PHE A 75 -7.52 16.98 13.03
C PHE A 75 -6.96 18.35 13.42
N ASN A 76 -5.70 18.66 13.10
CA ASN A 76 -5.09 19.96 13.41
C ASN A 76 -5.77 21.12 12.68
N ASP A 77 -6.15 20.94 11.42
CA ASP A 77 -6.88 21.95 10.66
C ASP A 77 -8.25 22.23 11.31
N THR A 78 -8.87 21.21 11.91
CA THR A 78 -10.14 21.36 12.66
C THR A 78 -9.91 22.08 13.99
N GLU A 79 -8.83 21.80 14.72
CA GLU A 79 -8.50 22.53 15.94
C GLU A 79 -8.21 24.01 15.67
N GLN A 80 -7.48 24.34 14.60
CA GLN A 80 -7.23 25.75 14.22
C GLN A 80 -8.49 26.55 13.86
N VAL A 81 -9.57 25.89 13.44
CA VAL A 81 -10.85 26.55 13.12
C VAL A 81 -11.72 26.73 14.37
N LEU A 82 -11.46 25.97 15.43
CA LEU A 82 -12.22 26.01 16.69
C LEU A 82 -11.59 26.91 17.77
N THR A 83 -10.38 27.43 17.53
CA THR A 83 -9.69 28.47 18.33
C THR A 83 -9.73 29.82 17.63
#